data_AF-A0A4U3M7E9-F1
#
_entry.id   AF-A0A4U3M7E9-F1
#
_cell.length_a   1.000
_cell.length_b   1.000
_cell.length_c   1.000
_cell.angle_alpha   90.00
_cell.angle_beta   90.00
_cell.angle_gamma   90.00
#
_symmetry.space_group_name_H-M   'P 1'
#
loop_
_entity.id
_entity.type
_entity.pdbx_description
1 polymer ?
#
loop_
_entity_poly.entity_id
_entity_poly.type
_entity_poly.pdbx_seq_one_letter_code
_entity_poly.pdbx_strand_id
1 'polypeptide(L)'
;MSNRISDEELMERLKKLGTFLWLDPEADEKDYRFLLNLNTPNLEYNGYNDFTLNKDGSYTVGSRNIVIDINVLDDDQFEIGVCHSIYNVSGLENLQKIISIGYGSPFSIKLEKRGVGWVSYSIKIPMLTVYSIYQLEKHIETLRYLLVQVMNTVKLDID
;
A
#
# COMPACT_ATOMS: atom_id res chain seq x y z
N MET A 1 -26.35 16.06 8.73
CA MET A 1 -25.05 16.75 8.56
C MET A 1 -24.02 15.64 8.50
N SER A 2 -23.33 15.51 7.38
CA SER A 2 -22.20 14.58 7.28
C SER A 2 -21.06 15.17 8.12
N ASN A 3 -20.47 14.36 8.99
CA ASN A 3 -19.28 14.76 9.75
C ASN A 3 -17.98 14.59 8.94
N ARG A 4 -18.11 14.15 7.68
CA ARG A 4 -17.01 13.86 6.76
C ARG A 4 -16.02 15.02 6.68
N ILE A 5 -14.74 14.70 6.90
CA ILE A 5 -13.62 15.62 6.64
C ILE A 5 -13.58 16.08 5.17
N SER A 6 -13.07 17.28 4.92
CA SER A 6 -12.94 17.78 3.54
C SER A 6 -11.79 17.07 2.79
N ASP A 7 -11.83 17.10 1.46
CA ASP A 7 -10.76 16.52 0.64
C ASP A 7 -9.41 17.25 0.91
N GLU A 8 -9.43 18.57 1.15
CA GLU A 8 -8.23 19.34 1.51
C GLU A 8 -7.68 18.92 2.87
N GLU A 9 -8.55 18.71 3.86
CA GLU A 9 -8.13 18.22 5.16
C GLU A 9 -7.50 16.82 5.02
N LEU A 10 -8.13 15.92 4.26
CA LEU A 10 -7.59 14.59 3.98
C LEU A 10 -6.20 14.66 3.32
N MET A 11 -6.05 15.50 2.29
CA MET A 11 -4.77 15.70 1.59
C MET A 11 -3.69 16.22 2.55
N GLU A 12 -4.00 17.24 3.35
CA GLU A 12 -3.06 17.86 4.28
C GLU A 12 -2.63 16.90 5.40
N ARG A 13 -3.57 16.09 5.92
CA ARG A 13 -3.31 15.08 6.95
C ARG A 13 -2.41 13.96 6.43
N LEU A 14 -2.61 13.52 5.19
CA LEU A 14 -1.91 12.37 4.61
C LEU A 14 -0.62 12.71 3.85
N LYS A 15 -0.31 13.99 3.60
CA LYS A 15 0.83 14.43 2.76
C LYS A 15 2.21 13.87 3.13
N LYS A 16 2.42 13.47 4.39
CA LYS A 16 3.68 12.86 4.86
C LYS A 16 3.78 11.37 4.55
N LEU A 17 2.63 10.71 4.38
CA LEU A 17 2.52 9.28 4.13
C LEU A 17 2.52 8.96 2.63
N GLY A 18 2.21 9.94 1.78
CA GLY A 18 2.12 9.77 0.33
C GLY A 18 1.43 10.95 -0.32
N THR A 19 1.01 10.74 -1.57
CA THR A 19 0.39 11.78 -2.40
C THR A 19 -0.78 11.20 -3.17
N PHE A 20 -1.91 11.91 -3.22
CA PHE A 20 -2.99 11.54 -4.13
C PHE A 20 -2.58 11.81 -5.58
N LEU A 21 -2.88 10.86 -6.48
CA LEU A 21 -2.47 10.98 -7.87
C LEU A 21 -3.31 12.00 -8.66
N TRP A 22 -4.63 12.00 -8.41
CA TRP A 22 -5.61 12.77 -9.20
C TRP A 22 -6.77 13.33 -8.37
N LEU A 23 -6.60 13.46 -7.05
CA LEU A 23 -7.66 14.02 -6.20
C LEU A 23 -7.75 15.54 -6.40
N ASP A 24 -8.86 15.99 -6.98
CA ASP A 24 -9.24 17.39 -7.09
C ASP A 24 -10.45 17.68 -6.17
N PRO A 25 -10.32 18.54 -5.15
CA PRO A 25 -11.42 18.93 -4.24
C PRO A 25 -12.63 19.57 -4.93
N GLU A 26 -12.47 20.13 -6.13
CA GLU A 26 -13.56 20.78 -6.87
C GLU A 26 -14.19 19.90 -7.96
N ALA A 27 -13.62 18.72 -8.24
CA ALA A 27 -14.14 17.82 -9.27
C ALA A 27 -15.40 17.06 -8.84
N ASP A 28 -16.34 16.86 -9.76
CA ASP A 28 -17.54 16.05 -9.53
C ASP A 28 -17.22 14.56 -9.31
N GLU A 29 -16.24 14.05 -10.05
CA GLU A 29 -15.72 12.69 -9.90
C GLU A 29 -14.41 12.71 -9.11
N LYS A 30 -14.37 11.95 -8.02
CA LYS A 30 -13.25 11.91 -7.09
C LYS A 30 -12.41 10.65 -7.29
N ASP A 31 -11.09 10.83 -7.41
CA ASP A 31 -10.13 9.74 -7.46
C ASP A 31 -9.21 9.76 -6.24
N TYR A 32 -9.45 8.81 -5.35
CA TYR A 32 -8.71 8.68 -4.09
C TYR A 32 -7.57 7.67 -4.16
N ARG A 33 -7.07 7.36 -5.36
CA ARG A 33 -5.84 6.57 -5.51
C ARG A 33 -4.66 7.32 -4.90
N PHE A 34 -4.04 6.68 -3.93
CA PHE A 34 -3.01 7.27 -3.08
C PHE A 34 -1.67 6.58 -3.32
N LEU A 35 -0.72 7.35 -3.83
CA LEU A 35 0.65 6.90 -4.01
C LEU A 35 1.39 6.91 -2.67
N LEU A 36 1.72 5.73 -2.17
CA LEU A 36 2.35 5.57 -0.87
C LEU A 36 3.83 5.96 -0.91
N ASN A 37 4.27 6.79 0.03
CA ASN A 37 5.69 7.06 0.24
C ASN A 37 6.32 5.93 1.04
N LEU A 38 7.15 5.11 0.38
CA LEU A 38 7.81 3.95 0.98
C LEU A 38 9.15 4.30 1.66
N ASN A 39 9.69 5.50 1.44
CA ASN A 39 10.95 5.95 2.03
C ASN A 39 10.72 6.49 3.45
N THR A 40 10.99 5.66 4.46
CA THR A 40 10.90 6.06 5.88
C THR A 40 12.30 6.04 6.52
N PRO A 41 12.73 7.07 7.25
CA PRO A 41 14.07 7.14 7.85
C PRO A 41 14.46 5.96 8.76
N ASN A 42 13.47 5.24 9.31
CA ASN A 42 13.65 4.15 10.27
C ASN A 42 13.27 2.77 9.73
N LEU A 43 12.96 2.65 8.43
CA LEU A 43 12.69 1.37 7.79
C LEU A 43 13.71 1.17 6.69
N GLU A 44 14.62 0.21 6.87
CA GLU A 44 15.53 -0.19 5.81
C GLU A 44 14.68 -0.63 4.63
N TYR A 45 14.74 0.09 3.51
CA TYR A 45 14.14 -0.29 2.25
C TYR A 45 15.29 -0.64 1.31
N ASN A 46 15.47 -1.92 1.02
CA ASN A 46 16.67 -2.43 0.36
C ASN A 46 16.64 -2.31 -1.17
N GLY A 47 15.65 -1.59 -1.72
CA GLY A 47 15.70 -1.07 -3.09
C GLY A 47 15.78 -2.13 -4.17
N TYR A 48 15.05 -3.24 -4.05
CA TYR A 48 15.00 -4.29 -5.08
C TYR A 48 14.41 -3.86 -6.45
N ASN A 49 14.41 -2.56 -6.82
CA ASN A 49 14.48 -2.10 -8.22
C ASN A 49 15.11 -0.68 -8.33
N ASP A 50 16.12 -0.60 -9.20
CA ASP A 50 16.77 0.53 -9.89
C ASP A 50 16.99 1.88 -9.18
N PHE A 51 18.22 2.08 -8.69
CA PHE A 51 18.77 3.43 -8.55
C PHE A 51 19.43 3.84 -9.88
N THR A 52 18.93 4.90 -10.52
CA THR A 52 19.64 5.57 -11.63
C THR A 52 20.34 6.81 -11.08
N LEU A 53 21.66 6.84 -11.14
CA LEU A 53 22.42 8.06 -10.89
C LEU A 53 22.31 8.97 -12.13
N ASN A 54 21.67 10.11 -11.99
CA ASN A 54 21.53 11.10 -13.04
C ASN A 54 22.85 11.84 -13.27
N LYS A 55 22.99 12.46 -14.45
CA LYS A 55 24.21 13.20 -14.85
C LYS A 55 24.51 14.41 -13.96
N ASP A 56 23.52 14.89 -13.20
CA ASP A 56 23.64 15.99 -12.24
C ASP A 56 24.03 15.52 -10.83
N GLY A 57 24.25 14.22 -10.64
CA GLY A 57 24.59 13.63 -9.35
C GLY A 57 23.39 13.34 -8.44
N SER A 58 22.16 13.55 -8.92
CA SER A 58 20.95 13.11 -8.21
C SER A 58 20.70 11.61 -8.42
N TYR A 59 20.01 10.97 -7.48
CA TYR A 59 19.57 9.58 -7.63
C TYR A 59 18.07 9.56 -7.96
N THR A 60 17.70 8.80 -8.99
CA THR A 60 16.32 8.36 -9.21
C THR A 60 16.16 6.97 -8.59
N VAL A 61 15.26 6.82 -7.63
CA VAL A 61 14.96 5.55 -6.94
C VAL A 61 13.73 4.93 -7.57
N GLY A 62 13.82 3.67 -8.01
CA GLY A 62 12.85 3.05 -8.91
C GLY A 62 12.26 1.74 -8.41
N SER A 63 11.73 1.68 -7.18
CA SER A 63 10.71 0.68 -6.91
C SER A 63 9.40 1.09 -7.59
N ARG A 64 8.58 0.11 -8.02
CA ARG A 64 7.23 0.42 -8.48
C ARG A 64 6.49 1.23 -7.42
N ASN A 65 5.95 2.36 -7.83
CA ASN A 65 4.99 3.15 -7.08
C ASN A 65 3.87 2.22 -6.56
N ILE A 66 3.78 2.02 -5.25
CA ILE A 66 2.64 1.29 -4.68
C ILE A 66 1.51 2.27 -4.50
N VAL A 67 0.44 2.04 -5.26
CA VAL A 67 -0.82 2.76 -5.14
C VAL A 67 -1.75 1.94 -4.26
N ILE A 68 -2.30 2.59 -3.24
CA ILE A 68 -3.40 2.06 -2.45
C ILE A 68 -4.66 2.84 -2.76
N ASP A 69 -5.79 2.20 -2.57
CA ASP A 69 -7.11 2.79 -2.72
C ASP A 69 -7.61 3.25 -1.36
N ILE A 70 -8.15 4.48 -1.30
CA ILE A 70 -8.81 5.04 -0.13
C ILE A 70 -10.25 5.38 -0.53
N ASN A 71 -11.25 4.60 -0.16
CA ASN A 71 -12.64 5.03 -0.34
C ASN A 71 -13.06 5.90 0.84
N VAL A 72 -13.67 7.06 0.57
CA VAL A 72 -14.24 7.93 1.61
C VAL A 72 -15.76 7.73 1.64
N LEU A 73 -16.29 7.34 2.79
CA LEU A 73 -17.70 7.07 3.02
C LEU A 73 -18.36 8.26 3.75
N ASP A 74 -19.69 8.30 3.76
CA ASP A 74 -20.47 9.47 4.21
C ASP A 74 -20.40 9.77 5.74
N ASP A 75 -19.90 8.81 6.54
CA ASP A 75 -19.91 8.82 8.01
C ASP A 75 -18.49 8.84 8.64
N ASP A 76 -17.53 9.56 8.06
CA ASP A 76 -16.09 9.53 8.47
C ASP A 76 -15.47 8.13 8.46
N GLN A 77 -16.09 7.22 7.73
CA GLN A 77 -15.55 5.89 7.49
C GLN A 77 -14.72 5.92 6.23
N PHE A 78 -13.66 5.13 6.24
CA PHE A 78 -12.78 4.96 5.11
C PHE A 78 -12.57 3.49 4.85
N GLU A 79 -12.40 3.13 3.58
CA GLU A 79 -11.86 1.82 3.23
C GLU A 79 -10.47 2.00 2.64
N ILE A 80 -9.51 1.24 3.13
CA ILE A 80 -8.12 1.32 2.69
C ILE A 80 -7.63 -0.07 2.27
N GLY A 81 -7.03 -0.19 1.08
CA GLY A 81 -6.41 -1.45 0.67
C GLY A 81 -5.56 -1.36 -0.60
N VAL A 82 -4.85 -2.44 -0.91
CA VAL A 82 -3.99 -2.54 -2.09
C VAL A 82 -4.73 -3.20 -3.25
N CYS A 83 -5.93 -2.71 -3.59
CA CYS A 83 -6.91 -3.49 -4.37
C CYS A 83 -6.50 -3.75 -5.82
N HIS A 84 -5.66 -2.87 -6.36
CA HIS A 84 -5.11 -3.01 -7.70
C HIS A 84 -3.84 -3.88 -7.77
N SER A 85 -3.29 -4.32 -6.64
CA SER A 85 -2.09 -5.17 -6.61
C SER A 85 -2.42 -6.61 -6.22
N ILE A 86 -2.01 -7.55 -7.05
CA ILE A 86 -2.00 -8.98 -6.73
C ILE A 86 -0.53 -9.40 -6.67
N TYR A 87 -0.14 -10.04 -5.57
CA TYR A 87 1.21 -10.55 -5.41
C TYR A 87 1.24 -12.04 -5.66
N ASN A 88 2.21 -12.51 -6.47
CA ASN A 88 2.41 -13.93 -6.71
C ASN A 88 3.67 -14.42 -6.00
N VAL A 89 3.58 -15.62 -5.40
CA VAL A 89 4.74 -16.33 -4.85
C VAL A 89 4.74 -17.79 -5.26
N SER A 90 5.90 -18.28 -5.67
CA SER A 90 6.13 -19.64 -6.19
C SER A 90 6.81 -20.59 -5.19
N GLY A 91 6.95 -20.20 -3.92
CA GLY A 91 7.62 -20.98 -2.87
C GLY A 91 6.96 -20.91 -1.50
N LEU A 92 6.86 -22.06 -0.81
CA LEU A 92 6.23 -22.16 0.52
C LEU A 92 6.94 -21.31 1.57
N GLU A 93 8.27 -21.23 1.53
CA GLU A 93 9.06 -20.40 2.45
C GLU A 93 8.75 -18.90 2.32
N ASN A 94 8.52 -18.42 1.10
CA ASN A 94 8.17 -17.03 0.82
C ASN A 94 6.75 -16.73 1.28
N LEU A 95 5.83 -17.67 1.07
CA LEU A 95 4.48 -17.58 1.62
C LEU A 95 4.49 -17.50 3.16
N GLN A 96 5.26 -18.36 3.83
CA GLN A 96 5.40 -18.36 5.29
C GLN A 96 5.98 -17.03 5.82
N LYS A 97 6.96 -16.44 5.13
CA LYS A 97 7.50 -15.11 5.46
C LYS A 97 6.42 -14.03 5.35
N ILE A 98 5.63 -14.02 4.27
CA ILE A 98 4.55 -13.04 4.08
C ILE A 98 3.50 -13.17 5.19
N ILE A 99 3.06 -14.39 5.50
CA ILE A 99 2.09 -14.63 6.58
C ILE A 99 2.66 -14.16 7.92
N SER A 100 3.93 -14.44 8.19
CA SER A 100 4.60 -14.02 9.43
C SER A 100 4.68 -12.49 9.55
N ILE A 101 4.95 -11.78 8.45
CA ILE A 101 4.97 -10.31 8.41
C ILE A 101 3.57 -9.74 8.68
N GLY A 102 2.54 -10.34 8.09
CA GLY A 102 1.15 -9.93 8.30
C GLY A 102 0.57 -10.31 9.67
N TYR A 103 1.21 -11.21 10.42
CA TYR A 103 0.66 -11.70 11.67
C TYR A 103 0.57 -10.59 12.71
N GLY A 104 -0.62 -10.40 13.30
CA GLY A 104 -0.90 -9.31 14.24
C GLY A 104 -1.19 -7.95 13.60
N SER A 105 -1.12 -7.85 12.27
CA SER A 105 -1.58 -6.69 11.52
C SER A 105 -3.12 -6.61 11.47
N PRO A 106 -3.72 -5.42 11.44
CA PRO A 106 -5.14 -5.25 11.12
C PRO A 106 -5.49 -5.65 9.67
N PHE A 107 -4.50 -5.79 8.79
CA PHE A 107 -4.69 -6.24 7.42
C PHE A 107 -4.69 -7.76 7.34
N SER A 108 -5.83 -8.33 6.95
CA SER A 108 -5.91 -9.77 6.65
C SER A 108 -5.21 -10.09 5.33
N ILE A 109 -4.69 -11.31 5.20
CA ILE A 109 -4.06 -11.79 3.97
C ILE A 109 -4.92 -12.93 3.43
N LYS A 110 -5.42 -12.78 2.20
CA LYS A 110 -6.15 -13.83 1.47
C LYS A 110 -5.20 -14.55 0.53
N LEU A 111 -5.29 -15.88 0.54
CA LEU A 111 -4.43 -16.79 -0.23
C LEU A 111 -5.27 -17.61 -1.18
N GLU A 112 -4.90 -17.60 -2.46
CA GLU A 112 -5.57 -18.37 -3.50
C GLU A 112 -4.53 -19.17 -4.31
N LYS A 113 -4.72 -20.49 -4.41
CA LYS A 113 -3.81 -21.36 -5.17
C LYS A 113 -4.03 -21.15 -6.68
N ARG A 114 -2.95 -20.85 -7.44
CA ARG A 114 -3.01 -20.50 -8.87
C ARG A 114 -2.56 -21.60 -9.85
N GLY A 115 -2.19 -22.81 -9.40
CA GLY A 115 -1.79 -23.88 -10.33
C GLY A 115 -1.58 -25.26 -9.69
N VAL A 116 -1.56 -26.31 -10.53
CA VAL A 116 -1.39 -27.71 -10.13
C VAL A 116 0.03 -28.24 -10.39
N GLY A 117 0.73 -27.71 -11.40
CA GLY A 117 2.07 -28.17 -11.83
C GLY A 117 3.25 -27.51 -11.12
N TRP A 118 3.14 -26.21 -10.84
CA TRP A 118 4.03 -25.45 -9.95
C TRP A 118 3.14 -24.74 -8.93
N VAL A 119 3.39 -24.95 -7.64
CA VAL A 119 2.51 -24.39 -6.60
C VAL A 119 2.79 -22.89 -6.48
N SER A 120 1.94 -22.08 -7.08
CA SER A 120 1.92 -20.62 -6.91
C SER A 120 0.69 -20.20 -6.09
N TYR A 121 0.86 -19.13 -5.32
CA TYR A 121 -0.21 -18.50 -4.55
C TYR A 121 -0.36 -17.04 -4.96
N SER A 122 -1.60 -16.66 -5.23
CA SER A 122 -2.05 -15.28 -5.31
C SER A 122 -2.34 -14.79 -3.90
N ILE A 123 -1.78 -13.63 -3.56
CA ILE A 123 -1.90 -13.01 -2.26
C ILE A 123 -2.61 -11.67 -2.45
N LYS A 124 -3.71 -11.51 -1.70
CA LYS A 124 -4.52 -10.30 -1.70
C LYS A 124 -4.68 -9.75 -0.29
N ILE A 125 -4.43 -8.45 -0.14
CA ILE A 125 -4.77 -7.69 1.08
C ILE A 125 -6.12 -7.01 0.78
N PRO A 126 -7.24 -7.46 1.38
CA PRO A 126 -8.54 -6.85 1.15
C PRO A 126 -8.58 -5.46 1.77
N MET A 127 -9.56 -4.66 1.36
CA MET A 127 -9.83 -3.38 2.01
C MET A 127 -10.16 -3.59 3.49
N LEU A 128 -9.66 -2.66 4.29
CA LEU A 128 -9.97 -2.52 5.70
C LEU A 128 -10.82 -1.28 5.91
N THR A 129 -11.99 -1.45 6.50
CA THR A 129 -12.83 -0.34 6.96
C THR A 129 -12.27 0.24 8.26
N VAL A 130 -12.10 1.55 8.31
CA VAL A 130 -11.65 2.31 9.49
C VAL A 130 -12.63 3.44 9.77
N TYR A 131 -12.74 3.85 11.03
CA TYR A 131 -13.85 4.67 11.52
C TYR A 131 -13.45 6.10 11.89
N SER A 132 -12.25 6.55 11.49
CA SER A 132 -11.80 7.93 11.63
C SER A 132 -10.54 8.21 10.81
N ILE A 133 -10.26 9.50 10.55
CA ILE A 133 -9.02 9.95 9.90
C ILE A 133 -7.75 9.55 10.68
N TYR A 134 -7.83 9.56 12.02
CA TYR A 134 -6.73 9.10 12.87
C TYR A 134 -6.46 7.60 12.69
N GLN A 135 -7.52 6.79 12.62
CA GLN A 135 -7.35 5.38 12.31
C GLN A 135 -6.82 5.20 10.89
N LEU A 136 -7.30 5.95 9.91
CA LEU A 136 -6.81 5.89 8.53
C LEU A 136 -5.30 6.12 8.47
N GLU A 137 -4.79 7.20 9.07
CA GLU A 137 -3.35 7.49 9.14
C GLU A 137 -2.54 6.32 9.70
N LYS A 138 -2.94 5.83 10.88
CA LYS A 138 -2.25 4.74 11.56
C LYS A 138 -2.28 3.44 10.73
N HIS A 139 -3.36 3.19 10.02
CA HIS A 139 -3.50 2.00 9.17
C HIS A 139 -2.72 2.16 7.86
N ILE A 140 -2.62 3.36 7.28
CA ILE A 140 -1.70 3.65 6.16
C ILE A 140 -0.25 3.41 6.58
N GLU A 141 0.14 3.88 7.77
CA GLU A 141 1.48 3.64 8.33
C GLU A 141 1.77 2.15 8.53
N THR A 142 0.79 1.42 9.05
CA THR A 142 0.90 -0.03 9.26
C THR A 142 0.99 -0.77 7.92
N LEU A 143 0.15 -0.42 6.95
CA LEU A 143 0.18 -1.00 5.61
C LEU A 143 1.53 -0.74 4.93
N ARG A 144 2.04 0.48 5.04
CA ARG A 144 3.37 0.86 4.56
C ARG A 144 4.45 -0.02 5.18
N TYR A 145 4.43 -0.21 6.49
CA TYR A 145 5.40 -1.06 7.18
C TYR A 145 5.37 -2.48 6.63
N LEU A 146 4.19 -3.09 6.52
CA LEU A 146 4.03 -4.45 5.97
C LEU A 146 4.59 -4.56 4.56
N LEU A 147 4.23 -3.61 3.70
CA LEU A 147 4.66 -3.62 2.30
C LEU A 147 6.18 -3.51 2.18
N VAL A 148 6.81 -2.61 2.94
CA VAL A 148 8.27 -2.49 3.03
C VAL A 148 8.89 -3.81 3.49
N GLN A 149 8.38 -4.41 4.56
CA GLN A 149 8.90 -5.70 5.06
C GLN A 149 8.75 -6.82 4.03
N VAL A 150 7.60 -6.92 3.35
CA VAL A 150 7.38 -7.92 2.29
C VAL A 150 8.37 -7.71 1.14
N MET A 151 8.50 -6.49 0.63
CA MET A 151 9.41 -6.20 -0.49
C MET A 151 10.88 -6.46 -0.16
N ASN A 152 11.30 -6.21 1.09
CA ASN A 152 12.69 -6.47 1.49
C ASN A 152 13.00 -7.95 1.68
N THR A 153 11.99 -8.72 2.10
CA THR A 153 12.16 -10.09 2.61
C THR A 153 11.83 -11.14 1.55
N VAL A 154 11.04 -10.78 0.55
CA VAL A 154 10.47 -11.70 -0.43
C VAL A 154 10.76 -11.22 -1.85
N LYS A 155 11.29 -12.11 -2.69
CA LYS A 155 11.30 -11.90 -4.14
C LYS A 155 9.88 -12.12 -4.64
N LEU A 156 9.18 -11.03 -4.91
CA LEU A 156 7.85 -11.07 -5.52
C LEU A 156 8.02 -11.25 -7.03
N ASP A 157 7.37 -12.27 -7.58
CA ASP A 157 7.17 -12.38 -9.02
C ASP A 157 5.95 -11.50 -9.38
N ILE A 158 6.10 -10.61 -10.36
CA ILE A 158 4.99 -9.75 -10.78
C ILE A 158 4.50 -10.24 -12.15
N ASP A 159 3.21 -10.56 -12.23
CA ASP A 159 2.50 -10.75 -13.50
C ASP A 159 2.23 -9.38 -14.17
#